data_AF-S0DGN6-F1
#
_entry.id   AF-S0DGN6-F1
#
_cell.length_a   1.000
_cell.length_b   1.000
_cell.length_c   1.000
_cell.angle_alpha   90.00
_cell.angle_beta   90.00
_cell.angle_gamma   90.00
#
_symmetry.space_group_name_H-M   'P 1'
#
loop_
_entity.id
_entity.type
_entity.pdbx_description
1 polymer ?
#
loop_
_entity_poly.entity_id
_entity_poly.type
_entity_poly.pdbx_seq_one_letter_code
_entity_poly.pdbx_strand_id
1 'polypeptide(L)'
;MIEISAEIYCALAARLRQEIGMADWFNGAVEYETEELHARLVLTAIVYRRTETAPEGTRRPIADIVPVWWELATVQECGCVTNDFSFSELKPYLIEYEQ
;
A
#
# COMPACT_ATOMS: atom_id res chain seq x y z
N MET A 1 -2.20 19.49 -9.41
CA MET A 1 -2.67 18.38 -8.57
C MET A 1 -2.94 17.23 -9.51
N ILE A 2 -2.35 16.07 -9.27
CA ILE A 2 -2.56 14.85 -10.06
C ILE A 2 -3.53 13.93 -9.33
N GLU A 3 -4.29 13.17 -10.10
CA GLU A 3 -5.13 12.09 -9.58
C GLU A 3 -4.30 10.80 -9.49
N ILE A 4 -4.33 10.13 -8.35
CA ILE A 4 -3.69 8.82 -8.20
C ILE A 4 -4.59 7.75 -8.81
N SER A 5 -4.13 7.18 -9.91
CA SER A 5 -4.88 6.14 -10.62
C SER A 5 -4.91 4.82 -9.85
N ALA A 6 -5.92 3.98 -10.16
CA ALA A 6 -6.01 2.62 -9.65
C ALA A 6 -4.76 1.76 -9.93
N GLU A 7 -4.04 2.04 -11.02
CA GLU A 7 -2.79 1.37 -11.36
C GLU A 7 -1.70 1.68 -10.32
N ILE A 8 -1.54 2.96 -9.94
CA ILE A 8 -0.58 3.39 -8.94
C ILE A 8 -0.94 2.79 -7.57
N TYR A 9 -2.22 2.85 -7.18
CA TYR A 9 -2.67 2.20 -5.93
C TYR A 9 -2.37 0.70 -5.92
N CYS A 10 -2.64 -0.01 -7.01
CA CYS A 10 -2.38 -1.43 -7.13
C CYS A 10 -0.87 -1.75 -7.03
N ALA A 11 -0.03 -0.95 -7.70
CA ALA A 11 1.42 -1.12 -7.66
C ALA A 11 2.00 -0.86 -6.26
N LEU A 12 1.61 0.24 -5.61
CA LEU A 12 2.02 0.56 -4.25
C LEU A 12 1.54 -0.51 -3.26
N ALA A 13 0.31 -1.00 -3.40
CA ALA A 13 -0.23 -2.07 -2.56
C ALA A 13 0.50 -3.40 -2.75
N ALA A 14 0.89 -3.75 -3.97
CA ALA A 14 1.69 -4.94 -4.25
C ALA A 14 3.07 -4.85 -3.56
N ARG A 15 3.74 -3.70 -3.66
CA ARG A 15 5.02 -3.45 -2.98
C ARG A 15 4.87 -3.48 -1.46
N LEU A 16 3.85 -2.83 -0.92
CA LEU A 16 3.57 -2.86 0.53
C LEU A 16 3.32 -4.28 1.02
N ARG A 17 2.53 -5.10 0.32
CA ARG A 17 2.32 -6.50 0.71
C ARG A 17 3.63 -7.29 0.75
N GLN A 18 4.50 -7.07 -0.23
CA GLN A 18 5.82 -7.71 -0.27
C GLN A 18 6.69 -7.29 0.92
N GLU A 19 6.79 -6.00 1.21
CA GLU A 19 7.62 -5.46 2.30
C GLU A 19 7.07 -5.78 3.69
N ILE A 20 5.74 -5.74 3.86
CA ILE A 20 5.07 -6.15 5.10
C ILE A 20 5.30 -7.64 5.37
N GLY A 21 5.29 -8.47 4.31
CA GLY A 21 5.51 -9.92 4.42
C GLY A 21 4.49 -10.57 5.36
N MET A 22 4.97 -11.06 6.52
CA MET A 22 4.16 -11.68 7.58
C MET A 22 4.10 -10.85 8.87
N ALA A 23 4.63 -9.63 8.86
CA ALA A 23 4.61 -8.75 10.02
C ALA A 23 3.20 -8.25 10.32
N ASP A 24 2.96 -7.96 11.60
CA ASP A 24 1.75 -7.33 12.12
C ASP A 24 1.93 -5.79 12.29
N TRP A 25 3.06 -5.26 11.80
CA TRP A 25 3.39 -3.83 11.81
C TRP A 25 4.26 -3.46 10.60
N PHE A 26 4.23 -2.19 10.20
CA PHE A 26 5.06 -1.67 9.12
C PHE A 26 5.57 -0.26 9.43
N ASN A 27 6.82 0.01 9.11
CA ASN A 27 7.39 1.34 9.01
C ASN A 27 8.43 1.32 7.89
N GLY A 28 8.19 2.09 6.84
CA GLY A 28 9.07 2.11 5.70
C GLY A 28 8.53 2.98 4.58
N ALA A 29 9.12 2.79 3.40
CA ALA A 29 8.69 3.45 2.19
C ALA A 29 8.58 2.46 1.04
N VAL A 30 7.64 2.69 0.14
CA VAL A 30 7.54 2.00 -1.15
C VAL A 30 7.48 3.03 -2.27
N GLU A 31 7.96 2.64 -3.45
CA GLU A 31 8.12 3.53 -4.58
C GLU A 31 7.44 2.93 -5.83
N TYR A 32 6.94 3.83 -6.68
CA TYR A 32 6.41 3.57 -8.01
C TYR A 32 7.07 4.57 -8.96
N GLU A 33 7.58 4.09 -10.10
CA GLU A 33 8.31 4.92 -11.04
C GLU A 33 7.97 4.54 -12.48
N THR A 34 7.69 5.57 -13.28
CA THR A 34 7.58 5.53 -14.74
C THR A 34 8.48 6.61 -15.32
N GLU A 35 8.57 6.70 -16.66
CA GLU A 35 9.30 7.77 -17.33
C GLU A 35 8.76 9.18 -16.98
N GLU A 36 7.47 9.29 -16.64
CA GLU A 36 6.78 10.58 -16.43
C GLU A 36 6.51 10.90 -14.95
N LEU A 37 6.46 9.89 -14.07
CA LEU A 37 6.03 10.03 -12.68
C LEU A 37 6.84 9.15 -11.74
N HIS A 38 7.38 9.76 -10.69
CA HIS A 38 7.90 9.06 -9.52
C HIS A 38 7.01 9.32 -8.32
N ALA A 39 6.59 8.27 -7.62
CA ALA A 39 5.76 8.33 -6.43
C ALA A 39 6.40 7.54 -5.29
N ARG A 40 6.52 8.16 -4.12
CA ARG A 40 7.11 7.56 -2.92
C ARG A 40 6.15 7.67 -1.76
N LEU A 41 5.66 6.52 -1.29
CA LEU A 41 4.77 6.41 -0.14
C LEU A 41 5.60 6.04 1.08
N VAL A 42 5.74 6.96 2.02
CA VAL A 42 6.24 6.66 3.36
C VAL A 42 5.04 6.28 4.22
N LEU A 43 5.12 5.20 4.98
CA LEU A 43 4.00 4.66 5.76
C LEU A 43 4.48 4.06 7.08
N THR A 44 3.78 4.42 8.15
CA THR A 44 3.77 3.66 9.41
C THR A 44 2.36 3.13 9.64
N ALA A 45 2.21 1.83 9.83
CA ALA A 45 0.91 1.19 9.97
C ALA A 45 0.92 -0.03 10.89
N ILE A 46 -0.24 -0.30 11.48
CA ILE A 46 -0.53 -1.55 12.21
C ILE A 46 -1.27 -2.47 11.26
N VAL A 47 -0.83 -3.71 11.15
CA VAL A 47 -1.37 -4.70 10.21
C VAL A 47 -2.14 -5.75 11.00
N TYR A 48 -3.45 -5.79 10.80
CA TYR A 48 -4.32 -6.80 11.39
C TYR A 48 -4.45 -7.98 10.45
N ARG A 49 -4.16 -9.17 10.97
CA ARG A 49 -4.26 -10.42 10.22
C ARG A 49 -5.27 -11.33 10.85
N ARG A 50 -5.98 -12.07 10.01
CA ARG A 50 -6.76 -13.23 10.44
C ARG A 50 -5.93 -14.49 10.21
N THR A 51 -6.16 -15.51 11.02
CA THR A 51 -5.56 -16.82 10.81
C THR A 51 -6.61 -17.72 10.18
N GLU A 52 -6.31 -18.23 8.99
CA GLU A 52 -7.15 -19.18 8.28
C GLU A 52 -6.46 -20.53 8.30
N THR A 53 -7.14 -21.55 8.82
CA THR A 53 -6.62 -22.93 8.84
C THR A 53 -7.47 -23.77 7.90
N ALA A 54 -6.83 -24.30 6.87
CA ALA A 54 -7.41 -25.24 5.91
C ALA A 54 -6.55 -26.51 5.85
N PRO A 55 -7.05 -27.61 5.25
CA PRO A 55 -6.28 -28.84 5.08
C PRO A 55 -4.94 -28.62 4.34
N GLU A 56 -4.90 -27.67 3.40
CA GLU A 56 -3.72 -27.24 2.65
C GLU A 56 -2.70 -26.41 3.46
N GLY A 57 -3.06 -25.99 4.68
CA GLY A 57 -2.15 -25.29 5.60
C GLY A 57 -2.78 -24.09 6.28
N THR A 58 -1.93 -23.33 6.98
CA THR A 58 -2.33 -22.10 7.67
C THR A 58 -1.93 -20.88 6.85
N ARG A 59 -2.88 -20.00 6.58
CA ARG A 59 -2.65 -18.69 5.95
C ARG A 59 -2.91 -17.58 6.97
N ARG A 60 -2.21 -16.45 6.80
CA ARG A 60 -2.41 -15.24 7.60
C ARG A 60 -2.63 -14.02 6.71
N PRO A 61 -3.73 -13.95 5.93
CA PRO A 61 -3.99 -12.80 5.07
C PRO A 61 -4.19 -11.52 5.89
N ILE A 62 -3.94 -10.38 5.24
CA ILE A 62 -4.21 -9.06 5.82
C ILE A 62 -5.72 -8.85 5.85
N ALA A 63 -6.28 -8.70 7.05
CA ALA A 63 -7.70 -8.46 7.29
C ALA A 63 -8.03 -6.97 7.35
N ASP A 64 -7.14 -6.15 7.93
CA ASP A 64 -7.22 -4.69 7.89
C ASP A 64 -5.82 -4.10 8.12
N ILE A 65 -5.68 -2.82 7.78
CA ILE A 65 -4.48 -2.04 8.02
C ILE A 65 -4.87 -0.65 8.52
N VAL A 66 -4.31 -0.24 9.66
CA VAL A 66 -4.58 1.07 10.26
C VAL A 66 -3.35 1.95 10.08
N PRO A 67 -3.44 3.03 9.30
CA PRO A 67 -2.33 3.94 9.14
C PRO A 67 -2.16 4.77 10.42
N VAL A 68 -0.93 4.82 10.94
CA VAL A 68 -0.56 5.71 12.04
C VAL A 68 -0.08 7.04 11.48
N TRP A 69 0.73 6.99 10.42
CA TRP A 69 1.24 8.14 9.68
C TRP A 69 1.49 7.73 8.23
N TRP A 70 1.23 8.61 7.27
CA TRP A 70 1.60 8.40 5.86
C TRP A 70 1.82 9.73 5.12
N GLU A 71 2.60 9.66 4.04
CA GLU A 71 2.76 10.74 3.06
C GLU A 71 3.10 10.13 1.71
N LEU A 72 2.38 10.58 0.67
CA LEU A 72 2.72 10.26 -0.71
C LEU A 72 3.35 11.49 -1.37
N ALA A 73 4.65 11.43 -1.63
CA ALA A 73 5.34 12.42 -2.43
C ALA A 73 5.31 12.01 -3.91
N THR A 74 4.97 12.94 -4.80
CA THR A 74 4.91 12.71 -6.25
C THR A 74 5.76 13.74 -6.98
N VAL A 75 6.57 13.28 -7.93
CA VAL A 75 7.51 14.10 -8.72
C VAL A 75 7.27 13.80 -10.21
N GLN A 76 7.11 14.86 -10.99
CA GLN A 76 7.08 14.82 -12.46
C GLN A 76 8.28 15.61 -13.00
N GLU A 77 8.46 15.68 -14.33
CA GLU A 77 9.56 16.42 -14.96
C GLU A 77 9.70 17.88 -14.47
N CYS A 78 8.58 18.52 -14.13
CA CYS A 78 8.52 19.89 -13.65
C CYS A 78 8.75 20.04 -12.13
N GLY A 79 9.00 18.94 -11.40
CA GLY A 79 9.27 18.91 -9.96
C GLY A 79 8.17 18.24 -9.14
N CYS A 80 8.14 18.54 -7.83
CA CYS A 80 7.14 18.00 -6.91
C CYS A 80 5.74 18.50 -7.26
N VAL A 81 4.77 17.59 -7.34
CA VAL A 81 3.37 17.90 -7.65
C VAL A 81 2.49 17.41 -6.52
N THR A 82 1.44 18.16 -6.20
CA THR A 82 0.40 17.71 -5.26
C THR A 82 -0.42 16.58 -5.85
N ASN A 83 -0.88 15.66 -5.00
CA ASN A 83 -1.77 14.58 -5.38
C ASN A 83 -3.00 14.52 -4.46
N ASP A 84 -3.97 13.70 -4.83
CA ASP A 84 -5.20 13.46 -4.08
C ASP A 84 -5.20 12.12 -3.34
N PHE A 85 -4.03 11.55 -3.06
CA PHE A 85 -3.90 10.23 -2.46
C PHE A 85 -4.75 10.09 -1.20
N SER A 86 -5.48 8.98 -1.14
CA SER A 86 -6.28 8.57 -0.01
C SER A 86 -5.89 7.17 0.44
N PHE A 87 -5.53 7.03 1.71
CA PHE A 87 -5.26 5.71 2.27
C PHE A 87 -6.50 4.80 2.23
N SER A 88 -7.70 5.38 2.28
CA SER A 88 -8.95 4.60 2.19
C SER A 88 -9.13 3.98 0.81
N GLU A 89 -8.60 4.59 -0.25
CA GLU A 89 -8.61 4.05 -1.60
C GLU A 89 -7.52 2.99 -1.80
N LEU A 90 -6.41 3.08 -1.07
CA LEU A 90 -5.37 2.05 -1.06
C LEU A 90 -5.82 0.76 -0.36
N LYS A 91 -6.61 0.87 0.72
CA LYS A 91 -7.01 -0.27 1.59
C LYS A 91 -7.58 -1.48 0.83
N PRO A 92 -8.53 -1.34 -0.11
CA PRO A 92 -9.09 -2.47 -0.85
C PRO A 92 -8.06 -3.27 -1.64
N TYR A 93 -6.94 -2.66 -2.04
CA TYR A 93 -5.85 -3.34 -2.75
C TYR A 93 -4.91 -4.11 -1.82
N LEU A 94 -4.94 -3.82 -0.51
CA LEU A 94 -4.12 -4.49 0.51
C LEU A 94 -4.85 -5.66 1.18
N ILE A 95 -6.16 -5.52 1.39
CA ILE A 95 -6.99 -6.51 2.09
C ILE A 95 -7.34 -7.65 1.13
N GLU A 96 -7.15 -8.88 1.60
CA GLU A 96 -7.55 -10.09 0.87
C GLU A 96 -8.95 -10.48 1.35
N TYR A 97 -9.98 -10.17 0.55
CA TYR A 97 -11.34 -10.69 0.78
C TYR A 97 -11.42 -12.17 0.37
N GLU A 98 -12.18 -12.97 1.12
CA GLU A 98 -12.58 -14.30 0.60
C GLU A 98 -13.49 -14.07 -0.62
N GLN A 99 -13.17 -14.70 -1.74
CA GLN A 99 -14.09 -14.84 -2.87
C GLN A 99 -15.09 -15.97 -2.61
#